data_AF-A0AAP8GEV8-F1
#
_entry.id   AF-A0AAP8GEV8-F1
#
_cell.length_a   1.000
_cell.length_b   1.000
_cell.length_c   1.000
_cell.angle_alpha   90.00
_cell.angle_beta   90.00
_cell.angle_gamma   90.00
#
_symmetry.space_group_name_H-M   'P 1'
#
loop_
_entity.id
_entity.type
_entity.pdbx_description
1 polymer ?
#
loop_
_entity_poly.entity_id
_entity_poly.type
_entity_poly.pdbx_seq_one_letter_code
_entity_poly.pdbx_strand_id
1 'polypeptide(L)'
;PTLNSPYDLYGTTKMLDITFDSFEHDGTTYPVDYATFENDYEDNKDPEFRRKSFKSFSDGIRKYQHTTAATYNMQVQQEKIEADLRGFESVIDYLLHSQEVTRDMFDRQIDMIMRDLAPVMQ
;
A
#
# COMPACT_ATOMS: atom_id res chain seq x y z
N PRO A 1 24.03 2.11 9.36
CA PRO A 1 23.52 1.45 8.14
C PRO A 1 22.14 2.01 7.74
N THR A 2 21.89 2.18 6.45
CA THR A 2 20.71 2.83 5.84
C THR A 2 19.52 1.88 5.69
N LEU A 3 19.27 1.06 6.71
CA LEU A 3 18.31 -0.05 6.68
C LEU A 3 16.84 0.40 6.62
N ASN A 4 16.54 1.68 6.83
CA ASN A 4 15.18 2.21 6.70
C ASN A 4 14.99 3.06 5.44
N SER A 5 16.03 3.24 4.63
CA SER A 5 15.98 4.14 3.47
C SER A 5 14.94 3.77 2.41
N PRO A 6 14.58 2.48 2.17
CA PRO A 6 13.46 2.18 1.28
C PRO A 6 12.14 2.80 1.77
N TYR A 7 11.85 2.69 3.07
CA TYR A 7 10.65 3.28 3.65
C TYR A 7 10.66 4.81 3.57
N ASP A 8 11.80 5.44 3.89
CA ASP A 8 11.94 6.91 3.81
C ASP A 8 11.77 7.42 2.37
N LEU A 9 12.32 6.71 1.38
CA LEU A 9 12.17 7.04 -0.03
C LEU A 9 10.71 6.87 -0.49
N TYR A 10 10.03 5.80 -0.07
CA TYR A 10 8.61 5.62 -0.32
C TYR A 10 7.79 6.79 0.27
N GLY A 11 8.09 7.18 1.52
CA GLY A 11 7.44 8.32 2.17
C GLY A 11 7.67 9.64 1.45
N THR A 12 8.90 9.88 0.98
CA THR A 12 9.27 11.06 0.18
C THR A 12 8.50 11.11 -1.13
N THR A 13 8.51 10.01 -1.89
CA THR A 13 7.74 9.92 -3.14
C THR A 13 6.25 10.15 -2.86
N LYS A 14 5.68 9.45 -1.88
CA LYS A 14 4.24 9.53 -1.54
C LYS A 14 3.81 10.95 -1.16
N MET A 15 4.57 11.62 -0.28
CA MET A 15 4.12 12.85 0.39
C MET A 15 4.61 14.13 -0.28
N LEU A 16 5.68 14.08 -1.07
CA LEU A 16 6.32 15.28 -1.62
C LEU A 16 6.33 15.34 -3.15
N ASP A 17 6.46 14.19 -3.83
CA ASP A 17 6.69 14.18 -5.28
C ASP A 17 5.44 13.86 -6.12
N ILE A 18 4.49 13.08 -5.60
CA ILE A 18 3.30 12.70 -6.38
C ILE A 18 2.38 13.91 -6.56
N THR A 19 2.17 14.28 -7.81
CA THR A 19 1.16 15.27 -8.21
C THR A 19 -0.05 14.57 -8.81
N PHE A 20 -1.23 14.96 -8.33
CA PHE A 20 -2.52 14.47 -8.81
C PHE A 20 -3.21 15.53 -9.67
N ASP A 21 -3.88 15.08 -10.72
CA ASP A 21 -4.66 15.96 -11.57
C ASP A 21 -6.05 16.17 -10.95
N SER A 22 -6.57 17.40 -10.98
CA SER A 22 -7.96 17.65 -10.55
C SER A 22 -8.97 16.96 -11.48
N PHE A 23 -10.20 16.76 -11.03
CA PHE A 23 -11.29 16.24 -11.86
C PHE A 23 -12.53 17.14 -11.82
N GLU A 24 -13.34 17.07 -12.88
CA GLU A 24 -14.59 17.83 -12.99
C GLU A 24 -15.81 16.97 -12.62
N HIS A 25 -16.69 17.53 -11.80
CA HIS A 25 -17.99 16.94 -11.50
C HIS A 25 -19.02 18.06 -11.32
N ASP A 26 -20.16 17.96 -12.01
CA ASP A 26 -21.24 18.95 -12.00
C ASP A 26 -20.80 20.42 -12.20
N GLY A 27 -19.83 20.61 -13.10
CA GLY A 27 -19.30 21.94 -13.44
C GLY A 27 -18.38 22.54 -12.38
N THR A 28 -17.96 21.75 -11.39
CA THR A 28 -16.99 22.13 -10.37
C THR A 28 -15.72 21.28 -10.48
N THR A 29 -14.57 21.95 -10.44
CA THR A 29 -13.24 21.33 -10.38
C THR A 29 -12.90 20.95 -8.94
N TYR A 30 -12.54 19.69 -8.72
CA TYR A 30 -12.11 19.17 -7.42
C TYR A 30 -10.61 18.81 -7.44
N PRO A 31 -9.78 19.42 -6.58
CA PRO A 31 -8.38 19.04 -6.44
C PRO A 31 -8.27 17.67 -5.77
N VAL A 32 -7.21 16.92 -6.06
CA VAL A 32 -6.99 15.60 -5.48
C VAL A 32 -5.62 15.57 -4.81
N ASP A 33 -5.56 14.94 -3.65
CA ASP A 33 -4.37 14.49 -2.95
C ASP A 33 -4.73 13.25 -2.11
N TYR A 34 -3.77 12.69 -1.38
CA TYR A 34 -4.04 11.54 -0.51
C TYR A 34 -5.10 11.85 0.56
N ALA A 35 -5.02 13.02 1.20
CA ALA A 35 -5.89 13.34 2.32
C ALA A 35 -7.35 13.55 1.87
N THR A 36 -7.55 14.29 0.80
CA THR A 36 -8.87 14.53 0.21
C THR A 36 -9.47 13.24 -0.35
N PHE A 37 -8.67 12.40 -1.02
CA PHE A 37 -9.18 11.14 -1.55
C PHE A 37 -9.60 10.17 -0.43
N GLU A 38 -8.68 9.87 0.51
CA GLU A 38 -8.88 8.87 1.57
C GLU A 38 -9.88 9.31 2.65
N ASN A 39 -10.05 10.61 2.91
CA ASN A 39 -10.98 11.06 3.98
C ASN A 39 -12.35 11.49 3.47
N ASP A 40 -12.46 11.99 2.23
CA ASP A 40 -13.69 12.63 1.76
C ASP A 40 -14.24 12.00 0.47
N TYR A 41 -13.38 11.75 -0.52
CA TYR A 41 -13.86 11.46 -1.87
C TYR A 41 -14.20 9.99 -2.10
N GLU A 42 -13.52 9.06 -1.44
CA GLU A 42 -13.81 7.63 -1.56
C GLU A 42 -15.12 7.21 -0.89
N ASP A 43 -15.58 7.99 0.10
CA ASP A 43 -16.84 7.75 0.82
C ASP A 43 -17.99 8.66 0.37
N ASN A 44 -17.78 9.47 -0.66
CA ASN A 44 -18.81 10.37 -1.18
C ASN A 44 -20.08 9.59 -1.58
N LYS A 45 -21.27 10.12 -1.29
CA LYS A 45 -22.56 9.46 -1.60
C LYS A 45 -22.78 9.26 -3.09
N ASP A 46 -22.27 10.16 -3.94
CA ASP A 46 -22.43 10.10 -5.40
C ASP A 46 -21.48 9.05 -6.02
N PRO A 47 -22.00 8.00 -6.68
CA PRO A 47 -21.17 6.97 -7.31
C PRO A 47 -20.33 7.45 -8.50
N GLU A 48 -20.79 8.43 -9.27
CA GLU A 48 -20.02 9.00 -10.38
C GLU A 48 -18.86 9.84 -9.82
N PHE A 49 -19.10 10.63 -8.78
CA PHE A 49 -18.06 11.36 -8.08
C PHE A 49 -16.94 10.41 -7.60
N ARG A 50 -17.30 9.34 -6.89
CA ARG A 50 -16.34 8.32 -6.41
C ARG A 50 -15.52 7.69 -7.54
N ARG A 51 -16.15 7.40 -8.69
CA ARG A 51 -15.45 6.82 -9.84
C ARG A 51 -14.45 7.81 -10.45
N LYS A 52 -14.83 9.09 -10.56
CA LYS A 52 -13.95 10.14 -11.11
C LYS A 52 -12.79 10.44 -10.18
N SER A 53 -13.04 10.57 -8.88
CA SER A 53 -11.99 10.77 -7.87
C SER A 53 -11.03 9.57 -7.83
N PHE A 54 -11.55 8.34 -7.79
CA PHE A 54 -10.73 7.13 -7.82
C PHE A 54 -9.87 7.03 -9.07
N LYS A 55 -10.42 7.38 -10.24
CA LYS A 55 -9.66 7.39 -11.50
C LYS A 55 -8.52 8.42 -11.45
N SER A 56 -8.82 9.67 -11.07
CA SER A 56 -7.80 10.72 -10.96
C SER A 56 -6.68 10.30 -9.98
N PHE A 57 -7.06 9.83 -8.79
CA PHE A 57 -6.12 9.36 -7.77
C PHE A 57 -5.25 8.20 -8.28
N SER A 58 -5.89 7.19 -8.88
CA SER A 58 -5.20 6.02 -9.46
C SER A 58 -4.25 6.38 -10.60
N ASP A 59 -4.63 7.34 -11.44
CA ASP A 59 -3.77 7.83 -12.53
C ASP A 59 -2.56 8.59 -11.97
N GLY A 60 -2.73 9.36 -10.89
CA GLY A 60 -1.64 10.02 -10.17
C GLY A 60 -0.60 9.03 -9.65
N ILE A 61 -1.02 8.04 -8.85
CA ILE A 61 -0.09 7.02 -8.32
C ILE A 61 0.56 6.18 -9.42
N ARG A 62 -0.17 5.89 -10.51
CA ARG A 62 0.34 5.09 -11.63
C ARG A 62 1.56 5.71 -12.30
N LYS A 63 1.64 7.03 -12.37
CA LYS A 63 2.81 7.74 -12.93
C LYS A 63 4.11 7.39 -12.21
N TYR A 64 4.04 7.00 -10.94
CA TYR A 64 5.19 6.69 -10.09
C TYR A 64 5.35 5.19 -9.79
N GLN A 65 4.55 4.32 -10.41
CA GLN A 65 4.51 2.89 -10.13
C GLN A 65 5.90 2.21 -10.20
N HIS A 66 6.77 2.65 -11.13
CA HIS A 66 8.10 2.06 -11.28
C HIS A 66 9.05 2.44 -10.14
N THR A 67 9.01 3.70 -9.69
CA THR A 67 9.76 4.15 -8.52
C THR A 67 9.29 3.41 -7.28
N THR A 68 7.99 3.38 -7.03
CA THR A 68 7.42 2.67 -5.88
C THR A 68 7.74 1.17 -5.91
N ALA A 69 7.69 0.53 -7.08
CA ALA A 69 8.04 -0.88 -7.23
C ALA A 69 9.54 -1.15 -6.96
N ALA A 70 10.43 -0.30 -7.46
CA ALA A 70 11.86 -0.39 -7.17
C ALA A 70 12.13 -0.22 -5.67
N THR A 71 11.47 0.76 -5.04
CA THR A 71 11.56 1.01 -3.60
C THR A 71 11.08 -0.18 -2.77
N TYR A 72 9.94 -0.77 -3.13
CA TYR A 72 9.43 -1.96 -2.46
C TYR A 72 10.36 -3.17 -2.66
N ASN A 73 10.92 -3.36 -3.85
CA ASN A 73 11.91 -4.43 -4.06
C ASN A 73 13.15 -4.24 -3.18
N MET A 74 13.64 -3.01 -3.00
CA MET A 74 14.75 -2.74 -2.09
C MET A 74 14.43 -3.18 -0.64
N GLN A 75 13.22 -2.89 -0.16
CA GLN A 75 12.74 -3.36 1.15
C GLN A 75 12.77 -4.90 1.24
N VAL A 76 12.17 -5.58 0.26
CA VAL A 76 12.10 -7.06 0.24
C VAL A 76 13.48 -7.70 0.14
N GLN A 77 14.40 -7.16 -0.67
CA GLN A 77 15.77 -7.67 -0.76
C GLN A 77 16.51 -7.50 0.57
N GLN A 78 16.32 -6.36 1.24
CA GLN A 78 16.94 -6.12 2.54
C GLN A 78 16.43 -7.12 3.58
N GLU A 79 15.11 -7.29 3.69
CA GLU A 79 14.50 -8.27 4.61
C GLU A 79 15.01 -9.69 4.35
N LYS A 80 15.16 -10.06 3.07
CA LYS A 80 15.75 -11.34 2.67
C LYS A 80 17.19 -11.50 3.13
N ILE A 81 18.04 -10.50 2.86
CA ILE A 81 19.45 -10.52 3.28
C ILE A 81 19.54 -10.64 4.81
N GLU A 82 18.72 -9.91 5.55
CA GLU A 82 18.71 -9.96 7.01
C GLU A 82 18.22 -11.30 7.56
N ALA A 83 17.17 -11.87 6.97
CA ALA A 83 16.68 -13.20 7.32
C ALA A 83 17.77 -14.27 7.13
N ASP A 84 18.42 -14.27 5.95
CA ASP A 84 19.48 -15.21 5.61
C ASP A 84 20.69 -15.08 6.56
N LEU A 85 21.15 -13.84 6.81
CA LEU A 85 22.29 -13.57 7.70
C LEU A 85 22.03 -13.98 9.16
N ARG A 86 20.77 -13.93 9.59
CA ARG A 86 20.35 -14.31 10.94
C ARG A 86 19.96 -15.79 11.04
N GLY A 87 20.01 -16.54 9.94
CA GLY A 87 19.75 -17.98 9.91
C GLY A 87 18.27 -18.35 10.00
N PHE A 88 17.35 -17.46 9.60
CA PHE A 88 15.94 -17.81 9.49
C PHE A 88 15.67 -18.65 8.23
N GLU A 89 14.70 -19.55 8.31
CA GLU A 89 14.31 -20.40 7.17
C GLU A 89 13.60 -19.61 6.05
N SER A 90 12.92 -18.51 6.41
CA SER A 90 12.28 -17.62 5.45
C SER A 90 12.19 -16.18 5.95
N VAL A 91 11.90 -15.25 5.02
CA VAL A 91 11.59 -13.85 5.35
C VAL A 91 10.38 -13.73 6.26
N ILE A 92 9.39 -14.61 6.10
CA ILE A 92 8.18 -14.58 6.91
C ILE A 92 8.52 -14.94 8.36
N ASP A 93 9.32 -15.98 8.58
CA ASP A 93 9.75 -16.36 9.94
C ASP A 93 10.58 -15.25 10.60
N TYR A 94 11.42 -14.57 9.81
CA TYR A 94 12.16 -13.40 10.27
C TYR A 94 11.23 -12.26 10.71
N LEU A 95 10.26 -11.87 9.87
CA LEU A 95 9.34 -10.75 10.15
C LEU A 95 8.38 -11.03 11.30
N LEU A 96 8.02 -12.30 11.54
CA LEU A 96 7.15 -12.70 12.65
C LEU A 96 7.90 -12.81 13.99
N HIS A 97 9.23 -13.03 13.96
CA HIS A 97 10.02 -13.33 15.16
C HIS A 97 9.90 -12.27 16.26
N SER A 98 10.03 -10.99 15.92
CA SER A 98 9.95 -9.88 16.91
C SER A 98 8.55 -9.66 17.48
N GLN A 99 7.53 -10.20 16.82
CA GLN A 99 6.14 -10.11 17.22
C GLN A 99 5.73 -11.30 18.10
N GLU A 100 6.62 -12.28 18.31
CA GLU A 100 6.35 -13.54 19.02
C GLU A 100 5.18 -14.33 18.39
N VAL A 101 5.01 -14.22 17.07
CA VAL A 101 3.97 -14.90 16.30
C VAL A 101 4.56 -16.11 15.59
N THR A 102 3.92 -17.27 15.70
CA THR A 102 4.32 -18.47 14.94
C THR A 102 3.78 -18.42 13.52
N ARG A 103 4.45 -19.12 12.59
CA ARG A 103 3.97 -19.24 11.21
C ARG A 103 2.56 -19.81 11.13
N ASP A 104 2.26 -20.85 11.92
CA ASP A 104 0.93 -21.46 11.99
C ASP A 104 -0.16 -20.45 12.41
N MET A 105 0.13 -19.54 13.35
CA MET A 105 -0.81 -18.52 13.77
C MET A 105 -1.11 -17.52 12.65
N PHE A 106 -0.08 -17.12 11.91
CA PHE A 106 -0.19 -16.21 10.77
C PHE A 106 -0.97 -16.84 9.61
N ASP A 107 -0.59 -18.06 9.20
CA ASP A 107 -1.23 -18.78 8.11
C ASP A 107 -2.71 -19.10 8.44
N ARG A 108 -3.01 -19.47 9.69
CA ARG A 108 -4.40 -19.68 10.15
C ARG A 108 -5.27 -18.44 9.92
N GLN A 109 -4.74 -17.24 10.13
CA GLN A 109 -5.51 -16.01 9.93
C GLN A 109 -5.83 -15.79 8.45
N ILE A 110 -4.86 -16.06 7.56
CA ILE A 110 -5.07 -16.01 6.11
C ILE A 110 -6.11 -17.05 5.69
N ASP A 111 -5.95 -18.30 6.13
CA ASP A 111 -6.85 -19.41 5.79
C ASP A 111 -8.29 -19.13 6.23
N MET A 112 -8.48 -18.61 7.44
CA MET A 112 -9.81 -18.26 7.96
C MET A 112 -10.46 -17.13 7.15
N ILE A 113 -9.70 -16.08 6.80
CA ILE A 113 -10.21 -14.99 5.96
C ILE A 113 -10.63 -15.54 4.59
N MET A 114 -9.78 -16.35 3.95
CA MET A 114 -10.05 -16.87 2.62
C MET A 114 -11.19 -17.89 2.59
N ARG A 115 -11.33 -18.73 3.62
CA ARG A 115 -12.36 -19.76 3.70
C ARG A 115 -13.72 -19.19 4.13
N ASP A 116 -13.74 -18.31 5.13
CA ASP A 116 -14.97 -17.96 5.84
C ASP A 116 -15.45 -16.54 5.51
N LEU A 117 -14.54 -15.57 5.31
CA LEU A 117 -14.91 -14.17 5.06
C LEU A 117 -15.04 -13.85 3.56
N ALA A 118 -14.07 -14.26 2.74
CA ALA A 118 -14.03 -13.95 1.32
C ALA A 118 -15.31 -14.35 0.55
N PRO A 119 -15.96 -15.51 0.82
CA PRO A 119 -17.22 -15.87 0.15
C PRO A 119 -18.41 -14.94 0.46
N VAL A 120 -18.35 -14.20 1.56
CA VAL A 120 -19.44 -13.31 2.02
C VAL A 120 -19.24 -11.87 1.53
N MET A 121 -18.01 -11.46 1.20
CA MET A 121 -17.65 -10.12 0.73
C MET A 121 -17.87 -9.89 -0.78
N GLN A 122 -18.94 -10.42 -1.37
CA GLN A 122 -19.26 -10.22 -2.79
C GLN A 122 -19.84 -8.83 -3.12
#